data_AF-A0A435GLK4-F1
#
_entry.id   AF-A0A435GLK4-F1
#
_cell.length_a   1.000
_cell.length_b   1.000
_cell.length_c   1.000
_cell.angle_alpha   90.00
_cell.angle_beta   90.00
_cell.angle_gamma   90.00
#
_symmetry.space_group_name_H-M   'P 1'
#
loop_
_entity.id
_entity.type
_entity.pdbx_description
1 polymer ?
#
loop_
_entity_poly.entity_id
_entity_poly.type
_entity_poly.pdbx_seq_one_letter_code
_entity_poly.pdbx_strand_id
1 'polypeptide(L)'
;TLEDLDEPALIQILTEPKNALVKQYQRLFEMENVDLTFHENALSAIAKRAIERKTGARGLRSIMEAILLDTMFELPALEGVREVVISEEVVTGSARPLYIYSEQKEKKGNVSA
;
A
#
# COMPACT_ATOMS: atom_id res chain seq x y z
N THR A 1 -19.91 -10.04 -24.06
CA THR A 1 -20.19 -9.08 -22.97
C THR A 1 -19.13 -9.32 -21.92
N LEU A 2 -18.42 -8.28 -21.44
CA LEU A 2 -17.51 -8.45 -20.30
C LEU A 2 -18.37 -8.91 -19.13
N GLU A 3 -18.15 -10.13 -18.64
CA GLU A 3 -18.70 -10.57 -17.38
C GLU A 3 -18.27 -9.56 -16.30
N ASP A 4 -19.21 -9.15 -15.44
CA ASP A 4 -18.89 -8.28 -14.32
C ASP A 4 -17.81 -8.97 -13.49
N LEU A 5 -16.65 -8.31 -13.35
CA LEU A 5 -15.54 -8.84 -12.58
C LEU A 5 -15.94 -8.92 -11.11
N ASP A 6 -15.89 -10.13 -10.57
CA ASP A 6 -16.13 -10.39 -9.16
C ASP A 6 -14.90 -10.03 -8.31
N GLU A 7 -15.08 -10.07 -6.99
CA GLU A 7 -14.04 -9.69 -6.04
C GLU A 7 -12.76 -10.55 -6.21
N PRO A 8 -12.83 -11.90 -6.29
CA PRO A 8 -11.64 -12.72 -6.54
C PRO A 8 -10.90 -12.34 -7.84
N ALA A 9 -11.62 -12.10 -8.94
CA ALA A 9 -10.98 -11.72 -10.20
C ALA A 9 -10.25 -10.37 -10.08
N LEU A 10 -10.82 -9.41 -9.35
CA LEU A 10 -10.16 -8.11 -9.11
C LEU A 10 -8.92 -8.24 -8.22
N ILE A 11 -8.95 -9.11 -7.20
CA ILE A 11 -7.77 -9.41 -6.37
C ILE A 11 -6.67 -10.03 -7.23
N GLN A 12 -7.00 -10.99 -8.10
CA GLN A 12 -6.03 -11.57 -9.02
C GLN A 12 -5.41 -10.51 -9.92
N ILE A 13 -6.21 -9.59 -10.48
CA ILE A 13 -5.70 -8.47 -11.29
C ILE A 13 -4.77 -7.56 -10.48
N LEU A 14 -5.05 -7.34 -9.19
CA LEU A 14 -4.23 -6.51 -8.30
C LEU A 14 -2.86 -7.13 -8.01
N THR A 15 -2.74 -8.46 -7.97
CA THR A 15 -1.57 -9.16 -7.42
C THR A 15 -0.83 -10.09 -8.39
N GLU A 16 -1.53 -10.84 -9.24
CA GLU A 16 -0.94 -11.96 -9.98
C GLU A 16 -0.16 -11.56 -11.25
N PRO A 17 -0.70 -10.71 -12.16
CA PRO A 17 0.01 -10.34 -13.38
C PRO A 17 1.42 -9.83 -13.12
N LYS A 18 2.32 -10.01 -14.09
CA LYS A 18 3.69 -9.46 -13.99
C LYS A 18 3.69 -7.95 -13.75
N ASN A 19 2.75 -7.25 -14.37
CA ASN A 19 2.56 -5.81 -14.26
C ASN A 19 1.38 -5.46 -13.34
N ALA A 20 1.10 -6.27 -12.32
CA ALA A 20 0.01 -6.00 -11.38
C ALA A 20 0.25 -4.72 -10.58
N LEU A 21 -0.82 -4.05 -10.13
CA LEU A 21 -0.71 -2.76 -9.44
C LEU A 21 0.06 -2.87 -8.13
N VAL A 22 -0.16 -3.92 -7.35
CA VAL A 22 0.59 -4.15 -6.09
C VAL A 22 2.09 -4.18 -6.36
N LYS A 23 2.52 -4.93 -7.39
CA LYS A 23 3.94 -5.02 -7.79
C LYS A 23 4.51 -3.69 -8.28
N GLN A 24 3.70 -2.90 -9.01
CA GLN A 24 4.13 -1.56 -9.47
C GLN A 24 4.40 -0.64 -8.28
N TYR A 25 3.51 -0.61 -7.28
CA TYR A 25 3.69 0.23 -6.09
C TYR A 25 4.77 -0.31 -5.15
N GLN A 26 4.90 -1.62 -5.00
CA GLN A 26 6.02 -2.24 -4.30
C GLN A 26 7.35 -1.79 -4.92
N ARG A 27 7.47 -1.87 -6.25
CA ARG A 27 8.68 -1.41 -6.94
C ARG A 27 8.95 0.08 -6.75
N LEU A 28 7.90 0.90 -6.67
CA LEU A 28 8.04 2.33 -6.40
C LEU A 28 8.57 2.59 -4.99
N PHE A 29 8.07 1.88 -3.97
CA PHE A 29 8.55 1.98 -2.59
C PHE A 29 9.97 1.42 -2.44
N GLU A 30 10.31 0.35 -3.17
CA GLU A 30 11.67 -0.21 -3.20
C GLU A 30 12.72 0.82 -3.69
N MET A 31 12.33 1.77 -4.55
CA MET A 31 13.23 2.85 -5.00
C MET A 31 13.63 3.78 -3.84
N GLU A 32 12.78 3.88 -2.82
CA GLU A 32 13.04 4.59 -1.56
C GLU A 32 13.65 3.67 -0.48
N ASN A 33 14.02 2.43 -0.83
CA ASN A 33 14.48 1.38 0.08
C ASN A 33 13.47 0.99 1.18
N VAL A 34 12.17 1.03 0.83
CA VAL A 34 11.07 0.69 1.73
C VAL A 34 10.24 -0.45 1.13
N ASP A 35 9.91 -1.45 1.92
CA ASP A 35 8.99 -2.52 1.55
C ASP A 35 7.53 -2.07 1.69
N LEU A 36 6.66 -2.51 0.78
CA LEU A 36 5.22 -2.24 0.84
C LEU A 36 4.43 -3.54 0.90
N THR A 37 3.69 -3.73 1.98
CA THR A 37 2.88 -4.93 2.22
C THR A 37 1.40 -4.57 2.31
N PHE A 38 0.56 -5.37 1.65
CA PHE A 38 -0.89 -5.30 1.79
C PHE A 38 -1.36 -6.55 2.49
N HIS A 39 -2.18 -6.38 3.54
CA HIS A 39 -2.90 -7.52 4.10
C HIS A 39 -3.97 -8.01 3.12
N GLU A 40 -4.33 -9.30 3.20
CA GLU A 40 -5.34 -9.90 2.34
C GLU A 40 -6.70 -9.18 2.43
N ASN A 41 -7.09 -8.75 3.64
CA ASN A 41 -8.31 -7.99 3.85
C ASN A 41 -8.26 -6.59 3.23
N ALA A 42 -7.08 -5.96 3.14
CA ALA A 42 -6.91 -4.71 2.41
C ALA A 42 -7.17 -4.90 0.90
N LEU A 43 -6.65 -5.98 0.31
CA LEU A 43 -6.87 -6.32 -1.10
C LEU A 43 -8.35 -6.59 -1.38
N SER A 44 -9.02 -7.33 -0.51
CA SER A 44 -10.47 -7.55 -0.54
C SER A 44 -11.25 -6.23 -0.49
N ALA A 45 -10.90 -5.33 0.44
CA ALA A 45 -11.56 -4.03 0.58
C ALA A 45 -11.37 -3.14 -0.66
N ILE A 46 -10.18 -3.16 -1.28
CA ILE A 46 -9.90 -2.42 -2.53
C ILE A 46 -10.79 -2.97 -3.67
N ALA A 47 -10.86 -4.29 -3.82
CA ALA A 47 -11.68 -4.94 -4.84
C ALA A 47 -13.17 -4.62 -4.66
N LYS A 48 -13.72 -4.76 -3.45
CA LYS A 48 -15.11 -4.39 -3.13
C LYS A 48 -15.42 -2.94 -3.49
N ARG A 49 -14.55 -2.01 -3.10
CA ARG A 49 -14.70 -0.58 -3.41
C ARG A 49 -14.72 -0.31 -4.92
N ALA A 50 -13.96 -1.07 -5.72
CA ALA A 50 -13.95 -0.94 -7.17
C ALA A 50 -15.25 -1.45 -7.84
N ILE A 51 -15.86 -2.50 -7.27
CA ILE A 51 -17.17 -3.03 -7.66
C ILE A 51 -18.26 -2.02 -7.31
N GLU A 52 -18.28 -1.52 -6.08
CA GLU A 52 -19.26 -0.52 -5.60
C GLU A 52 -19.25 0.75 -6.46
N ARG A 53 -18.05 1.20 -6.89
CA ARG A 53 -17.88 2.35 -7.77
C ARG A 53 -18.27 2.08 -9.23
N LYS A 54 -18.66 0.85 -9.58
CA LYS A 54 -18.98 0.40 -10.95
C LYS A 54 -17.87 0.68 -11.96
N THR A 55 -16.63 0.70 -11.47
CA THR A 55 -15.44 0.96 -12.28
C THR A 55 -14.69 -0.32 -12.65
N GLY A 56 -14.94 -1.42 -11.94
CA GLY A 56 -14.23 -2.69 -12.10
C GLY A 56 -12.71 -2.50 -12.08
N ALA A 57 -12.00 -3.24 -12.93
CA ALA A 57 -10.53 -3.19 -13.00
C ALA A 57 -9.96 -1.79 -13.30
N ARG A 58 -10.71 -0.92 -14.00
CA ARG A 58 -10.24 0.44 -14.34
C ARG A 58 -10.12 1.35 -13.11
N GLY A 59 -10.96 1.13 -12.09
CA GLY A 59 -10.96 1.94 -10.87
C GLY A 59 -9.90 1.53 -9.86
N LEU A 60 -9.28 0.35 -10.02
CA LEU A 60 -8.29 -0.15 -9.05
C LEU A 60 -7.10 0.82 -8.90
N ARG A 61 -6.62 1.39 -10.01
CA ARG A 61 -5.49 2.33 -9.98
C ARG A 61 -5.80 3.58 -9.16
N SER A 62 -6.95 4.22 -9.39
CA SER A 62 -7.30 5.45 -8.67
C SER A 62 -7.60 5.20 -7.20
N ILE A 63 -8.11 4.01 -6.84
CA ILE A 63 -8.28 3.61 -5.44
C ILE A 63 -6.91 3.44 -4.77
N MET A 64 -5.99 2.71 -5.40
CA MET A 64 -4.62 2.50 -4.89
C MET A 64 -3.88 3.84 -4.71
N GLU A 65 -3.96 4.71 -5.72
CA GLU A 65 -3.33 6.04 -5.67
C GLU A 65 -3.87 6.86 -4.52
N ALA A 66 -5.19 6.90 -4.33
CA ALA A 66 -5.81 7.63 -3.22
C ALA A 66 -5.39 7.10 -1.83
N ILE A 67 -5.16 5.79 -1.70
CA ILE A 67 -4.70 5.17 -0.44
C ILE A 67 -3.24 5.52 -0.15
N LEU A 68 -2.40 5.53 -1.18
CA LEU A 68 -0.95 5.64 -1.03
C LEU A 68 -0.41 7.07 -1.16
N LEU A 69 -1.21 8.02 -1.66
CA LEU A 69 -0.75 9.38 -2.00
C LEU A 69 -0.06 10.06 -0.82
N ASP A 70 -0.72 10.09 0.33
CA ASP A 70 -0.20 10.74 1.54
C ASP A 70 1.09 10.06 2.01
N THR A 71 1.12 8.73 2.04
CA THR A 71 2.33 7.99 2.39
C THR A 71 3.48 8.27 1.44
N MET A 72 3.24 8.25 0.12
CA MET A 72 4.30 8.53 -0.86
C MET A 72 4.84 9.96 -0.73
N PHE A 73 4.00 10.90 -0.31
CA PHE A 73 4.42 12.27 -0.05
C PHE A 73 5.24 12.40 1.25
N GLU A 74 4.83 11.69 2.30
CA GLU A 74 5.50 11.72 3.60
C GLU A 74 6.82 10.92 3.60
N LEU A 75 6.88 9.80 2.86
CA LEU A 75 7.94 8.80 2.92
C LEU A 75 9.36 9.38 2.75
N PRO A 76 9.65 10.31 1.82
CA PRO A 76 10.98 10.89 1.67
C PRO A 76 11.48 11.66 2.90
N ALA A 77 10.57 12.12 3.77
CA ALA A 77 10.90 12.82 5.01
C ALA A 77 11.01 11.90 6.22
N LEU A 78 10.60 10.63 6.10
CA LEU A 78 10.61 9.67 7.21
C LEU A 78 11.94 8.91 7.25
N GLU A 79 12.78 9.26 8.23
CA GLU A 79 14.05 8.56 8.42
C GLU A 79 13.86 7.18 9.07
N GLY A 80 14.50 6.16 8.50
CA GLY A 80 14.63 4.84 9.13
C GLY A 80 13.44 3.91 8.96
N VAL A 81 12.39 4.30 8.21
CA VAL A 81 11.31 3.40 7.80
C VAL A 81 11.89 2.30 6.90
N ARG A 82 11.51 1.05 7.17
CA ARG A 82 11.85 -0.11 6.33
C ARG A 82 10.65 -0.72 5.65
N GLU A 83 9.48 -0.65 6.26
CA GLU A 83 8.28 -1.26 5.70
C GLU A 83 7.04 -0.40 5.99
N VAL A 84 6.15 -0.33 5.01
CA VAL A 84 4.80 0.21 5.14
C VAL A 84 3.80 -0.92 4.99
N VAL A 85 2.88 -1.03 5.94
CA VAL A 85 1.82 -2.04 5.92
C VAL A 85 0.46 -1.38 5.76
N ILE A 86 -0.30 -1.84 4.77
CA ILE A 86 -1.65 -1.38 4.45
C ILE A 86 -2.66 -2.45 4.89
N SER A 87 -3.53 -2.07 5.84
CA SER A 87 -4.65 -2.88 6.31
C SER A 87 -5.99 -2.42 5.72
N GLU A 88 -7.07 -3.17 5.98
CA GLU A 88 -8.43 -2.80 5.59
C GLU A 88 -8.88 -1.45 6.17
N GLU A 89 -8.48 -1.14 7.41
CA GLU A 89 -8.81 0.12 8.07
C GLU A 89 -8.21 1.33 7.33
N VAL A 90 -7.02 1.16 6.74
CA VAL A 90 -6.39 2.18 5.89
C VAL A 90 -7.19 2.37 4.61
N VAL A 91 -7.61 1.28 3.96
CA VAL A 91 -8.40 1.32 2.72
C VAL A 91 -9.75 2.01 2.93
N THR A 92 -10.36 1.80 4.09
CA THR A 92 -11.64 2.40 4.49
C THR A 92 -11.49 3.81 5.07
N GLY A 93 -10.26 4.28 5.32
CA GLY A 93 -9.96 5.61 5.86
C GLY A 93 -10.22 5.75 7.37
N SER A 94 -10.30 4.62 8.09
CA SER A 94 -10.49 4.58 9.55
C SER A 94 -9.19 4.50 10.34
N ALA A 95 -8.05 4.21 9.67
CA ALA A 95 -6.72 4.22 10.26
C ALA A 95 -5.66 4.77 9.29
N ARG A 96 -4.45 5.02 9.81
CA ARG A 96 -3.27 5.35 9.01
C ARG A 96 -2.43 4.08 8.74
N PRO A 97 -1.61 4.06 7.67
CA PRO A 97 -0.62 3.02 7.43
C PRO A 97 0.30 2.78 8.63
N LEU A 98 0.68 1.52 8.84
CA LEU A 98 1.67 1.17 9.84
C LEU A 98 3.08 1.31 9.22
N TYR A 99 3.92 2.10 9.88
CA TYR A 99 5.33 2.26 9.52
C TYR A 99 6.20 1.43 10.46
N ILE A 100 6.98 0.51 9.89
CA ILE A 100 7.92 -0.33 10.62
C ILE A 100 9.32 0.27 10.40
N TYR A 101 9.96 0.62 11.50
CA TYR A 101 11.29 1.23 11.49
C TYR A 101 12.37 0.18 11.72
N SER A 102 13.53 0.42 11.12
CA SER A 102 14.73 -0.32 11.44
C SER A 102 15.19 -0.07 12.87
N GLU A 103 15.59 -1.12 13.58
CA GLU A 103 16.43 -0.95 14.77
C GLU A 103 17.82 -0.47 14.33
N GLN A 104 18.02 0.84 14.19
CA GLN A 104 19.35 1.44 14.17
C GLN A 104 19.48 2.55 15.22
N LYS A 105 19.93 2.08 16.39
CA LYS A 105 20.70 2.77 17.44
C LYS A 105 20.17 4.13 17.90
N GLU A 106 19.64 4.13 19.12
CA GLU A 106 19.93 5.19 20.08
C GLU A 106 21.42 5.59 19.97
N LYS A 107 21.70 6.70 19.28
CA LYS A 107 23.01 7.32 19.34
C LYS A 107 23.19 7.75 20.78
N LYS A 108 24.01 6.99 21.52
CA LYS A 108 24.66 7.38 22.77
C LYS A 108 25.04 8.86 22.67
N GLY A 109 24.30 9.71 23.39
CA GLY A 109 24.77 11.04 23.73
C GLY A 109 26.00 10.87 24.59
N ASN A 110 27.17 11.02 23.98
CA ASN A 110 28.40 11.39 24.67
C ASN A 110 28.08 12.69 25.43
N VAL A 111 27.92 12.60 26.74
CA VAL A 111 28.23 13.72 27.64
C VAL A 111 29.53 13.34 28.33
N SER A 112 30.62 13.77 27.71
CA SER A 112 31.88 13.98 28.40
C SER A 112 31.70 15.18 29.32
N ALA A 113 31.71 14.94 30.63
CA ALA A 113 32.24 15.84 31.66
C ALA A 113 32.48 15.01 32.93
#